data_AF-A0A139P7I2-F1
#
_entry.id   AF-A0A139P7I2-F1
#
_cell.length_a   1.000
_cell.length_b   1.000
_cell.length_c   1.000
_cell.angle_alpha   90.00
_cell.angle_beta   90.00
_cell.angle_gamma   90.00
#
_symmetry.space_group_name_H-M   'P 1'
#
loop_
_entity.id
_entity.type
_entity.pdbx_description
1 polymer ?
#
loop_
_entity_poly.entity_id
_entity_poly.type
_entity_poly.pdbx_seq_one_letter_code
_entity_poly.pdbx_strand_id
1 'polypeptide(L)'
;MDYPYATCCSLNDEVAHAFPRHQKLEEGDLIKVDMVVGLVDKAELDVSKLDFDNVKLMKQYTENFRGGVADSCWAYAVGQVSPQAQQLMDVTKECLYRGIEAAKVGNRIGDIGAAIQEYAESHGYGVVRDLVGHGVGPTMHEEPMVPHYGRAGRGLRLREGMVLTIEPMISTGTWEIDTDFETGWAHKTLDGGLSCQYEHQFVISKDGPVILTSQGEEGTY
;
A
#
# COMPACT_ATOMS: atom_id res chain seq x y z
N MET A 1 -6.72 9.04 16.86
CA MET A 1 -8.17 8.80 16.68
C MET A 1 -8.34 7.39 16.10
N ASP A 2 -9.50 6.74 16.17
CA ASP A 2 -9.72 5.54 15.32
C ASP A 2 -9.87 5.95 13.84
N TYR A 3 -9.59 5.07 12.88
CA TYR A 3 -9.82 5.37 11.45
C TYR A 3 -11.31 5.18 11.12
N PRO A 4 -12.03 6.20 10.62
CA PRO A 4 -13.48 6.13 10.52
C PRO A 4 -14.03 5.74 9.13
N TYR A 5 -13.17 5.50 8.14
CA TYR A 5 -13.59 5.27 6.77
C TYR A 5 -13.21 3.88 6.25
N ALA A 6 -13.91 3.42 5.20
CA ALA A 6 -13.60 2.15 4.54
C ALA A 6 -12.40 2.23 3.59
N THR A 7 -11.99 3.45 3.20
CA THR A 7 -10.88 3.67 2.28
C THR A 7 -9.96 4.76 2.80
N CYS A 8 -8.71 4.76 2.34
CA CYS A 8 -7.88 5.95 2.29
C CYS A 8 -7.93 6.53 0.88
N CYS A 9 -7.96 7.86 0.78
CA CYS A 9 -7.96 8.60 -0.49
C CYS A 9 -6.89 9.68 -0.42
N SER A 10 -5.65 9.31 -0.70
CA SER A 10 -4.47 10.17 -0.59
C SER A 10 -4.22 10.91 -1.91
N LEU A 11 -4.43 12.23 -1.89
CA LEU A 11 -4.31 13.09 -3.06
C LEU A 11 -2.93 13.75 -3.14
N ASN A 12 -2.28 13.67 -4.30
CA ASN A 12 -1.05 14.39 -4.65
C ASN A 12 0.11 14.21 -3.64
N ASP A 13 0.35 15.19 -2.77
CA ASP A 13 1.39 15.22 -1.73
C ASP A 13 1.05 14.38 -0.49
N GLU A 14 -0.21 13.95 -0.35
CA GLU A 14 -0.62 12.99 0.67
C GLU A 14 -0.02 11.62 0.35
N VAL A 15 0.85 11.12 1.22
CA VAL A 15 1.54 9.84 1.05
C VAL A 15 0.57 8.68 1.30
N ALA A 16 -0.07 8.65 2.48
CA ALA A 16 -0.90 7.56 2.94
C ALA A 16 -1.95 8.02 3.96
N HIS A 17 -2.96 7.18 4.22
CA HIS A 17 -3.95 7.31 5.29
C HIS A 17 -4.79 8.60 5.30
N ALA A 18 -4.83 9.36 4.20
CA ALA A 18 -5.70 10.51 4.11
C ALA A 18 -7.16 10.08 3.97
N PHE A 19 -8.05 10.78 4.66
CA PHE A 19 -9.47 10.45 4.65
C PHE A 19 -10.13 10.77 3.29
N PRO A 20 -11.10 9.95 2.85
CA PRO A 20 -12.06 10.38 1.83
C PRO A 20 -12.84 11.59 2.35
N ARG A 21 -13.08 12.55 1.46
CA ARG A 21 -13.69 13.83 1.79
C ARG A 21 -14.45 14.39 0.60
N HIS A 22 -15.35 15.34 0.85
CA HIS A 22 -16.08 16.06 -0.20
C HIS A 22 -15.18 17.10 -0.89
N GLN A 23 -14.20 16.61 -1.63
CA GLN A 23 -13.34 17.40 -2.51
C GLN A 23 -13.58 16.95 -3.95
N LYS A 24 -13.84 17.90 -4.83
CA LYS A 24 -13.93 17.61 -6.26
C LYS A 24 -12.52 17.39 -6.80
N LEU A 25 -12.30 16.29 -7.50
CA LEU A 25 -11.03 16.02 -8.18
C LEU A 25 -10.87 16.97 -9.37
N GLU A 26 -9.64 17.40 -9.59
CA GLU A 26 -9.24 18.27 -10.69
C GLU A 26 -8.45 17.49 -11.75
N GLU A 27 -8.52 17.95 -12.99
CA GLU A 27 -7.69 17.37 -14.05
C GLU A 27 -6.21 17.57 -13.72
N GLY A 28 -5.44 16.49 -13.75
CA GLY A 28 -4.04 16.47 -13.36
C GLY A 28 -3.77 15.96 -11.95
N ASP A 29 -4.82 15.70 -11.15
CA ASP A 29 -4.67 15.09 -9.84
C ASP A 29 -4.15 13.64 -9.93
N LEU A 30 -3.27 13.30 -9.00
CA LEU A 30 -2.84 11.95 -8.69
C LEU A 30 -3.54 11.51 -7.40
N ILE A 31 -4.40 10.49 -7.47
CA ILE A 31 -5.07 9.95 -6.29
C ILE A 31 -4.63 8.51 -6.03
N LYS A 32 -4.37 8.17 -4.76
CA LYS A 32 -4.09 6.82 -4.31
C LYS A 32 -5.26 6.36 -3.45
N VAL A 33 -5.87 5.25 -3.84
CA VAL A 33 -7.03 4.69 -3.16
C VAL A 33 -6.62 3.37 -2.55
N ASP A 34 -6.76 3.30 -1.24
CA ASP A 34 -6.38 2.16 -0.43
C ASP A 34 -7.58 1.61 0.33
N MET A 35 -7.65 0.29 0.47
CA MET A 35 -8.74 -0.39 1.14
C MET A 35 -8.36 -1.79 1.60
N VAL A 36 -8.92 -2.17 2.75
CA VAL A 36 -8.89 -3.54 3.22
C VAL A 36 -10.27 -4.16 3.20
N VAL A 37 -10.36 -5.33 2.59
CA VAL A 37 -11.62 -6.06 2.46
C VAL A 37 -11.47 -7.47 3.03
N GLY A 38 -12.39 -7.81 3.94
CA GLY A 38 -12.59 -9.17 4.43
C GLY A 38 -13.87 -9.77 3.85
N LEU A 39 -13.84 -11.07 3.53
CA LEU A 39 -15.01 -11.80 3.05
C LEU A 39 -15.69 -12.55 4.20
N VAL A 40 -17.01 -12.45 4.28
CA VAL A 40 -17.84 -13.10 5.30
C VAL A 40 -19.04 -13.79 4.66
N ASP A 41 -19.41 -14.96 5.16
CA ASP A 41 -20.64 -15.63 4.70
C ASP A 41 -21.86 -14.84 5.18
N LYS A 42 -22.87 -14.70 4.32
CA LYS A 42 -24.12 -14.00 4.66
C LYS A 42 -24.84 -14.64 5.86
N ALA A 43 -24.65 -15.94 6.09
CA ALA A 43 -25.18 -16.63 7.26
C ALA A 43 -24.52 -16.18 8.58
N GLU A 44 -23.28 -15.69 8.52
CA GLU A 44 -22.55 -15.15 9.68
C GLU A 44 -22.82 -13.65 9.85
N LEU A 45 -22.79 -12.88 8.75
CA LEU A 45 -23.04 -11.45 8.75
C LEU A 45 -23.73 -10.99 7.46
N ASP A 46 -24.96 -10.51 7.59
CA ASP A 46 -25.69 -9.93 6.47
C ASP A 46 -25.26 -8.47 6.25
N VAL A 47 -24.19 -8.28 5.48
CA VAL A 47 -23.61 -6.96 5.20
C VAL A 47 -24.60 -5.97 4.58
N SER A 48 -25.68 -6.45 3.95
CA SER A 48 -26.73 -5.60 3.38
C SER A 48 -27.59 -4.89 4.43
N LYS A 49 -27.48 -5.30 5.69
CA LYS A 49 -28.18 -4.70 6.84
C LYS A 49 -27.29 -3.80 7.68
N LEU A 50 -26.01 -3.68 7.32
CA LEU A 50 -25.06 -2.86 8.06
C LEU A 50 -25.20 -1.39 7.70
N ASP A 51 -25.05 -0.56 8.72
CA ASP A 51 -24.93 0.88 8.57
C ASP A 51 -23.44 1.23 8.59
N PHE A 52 -22.86 1.38 7.39
CA PHE A 52 -21.44 1.67 7.22
C PHE A 52 -21.06 3.06 7.75
N ASP A 53 -22.01 3.99 7.89
CA ASP A 53 -21.76 5.31 8.47
C ASP A 53 -21.66 5.25 10.01
N ASN A 54 -22.15 4.17 10.63
CA ASN A 54 -22.02 3.94 12.05
C ASN A 54 -20.67 3.27 12.38
N VAL A 55 -19.60 4.07 12.38
CA VAL A 55 -18.22 3.64 12.66
C VAL A 55 -18.10 2.77 13.92
N LYS A 56 -18.79 3.16 15.00
CA LYS A 56 -18.75 2.43 16.27
C LYS A 56 -19.36 1.04 16.15
N LEU A 57 -20.43 0.88 15.37
CA LEU A 57 -21.02 -0.41 15.07
C LEU A 57 -20.11 -1.23 14.17
N MET A 58 -19.60 -0.64 13.08
CA MET A 58 -18.72 -1.34 12.14
C MET A 58 -17.47 -1.89 12.81
N LYS A 59 -16.90 -1.12 13.73
CA LYS A 59 -15.74 -1.53 14.55
C LYS A 59 -15.96 -2.85 15.30
N GLN A 60 -17.18 -3.09 15.80
CA GLN A 60 -17.48 -4.35 16.52
C GLN A 60 -17.34 -5.58 15.63
N TYR A 61 -17.61 -5.43 14.32
CA TYR A 61 -17.47 -6.48 13.33
C TYR A 61 -16.02 -6.60 12.83
N THR A 62 -15.34 -5.48 12.58
CA THR A 62 -13.99 -5.50 12.00
C THR A 62 -12.91 -5.93 12.99
N GLU A 63 -12.96 -5.49 14.25
CA GLU A 63 -11.96 -5.90 15.27
C GLU A 63 -12.02 -7.40 15.59
N ASN A 64 -13.22 -7.98 15.51
CA ASN A 64 -13.46 -9.39 15.80
C ASN A 64 -13.52 -10.24 14.53
N PHE A 65 -13.21 -9.69 13.36
CA PHE A 65 -13.24 -10.44 12.12
C PHE A 65 -12.25 -11.61 12.18
N ARG A 66 -12.70 -12.79 11.73
CA ARG A 66 -11.92 -14.03 11.69
C ARG A 66 -12.10 -14.66 10.32
N GLY A 67 -11.36 -14.14 9.35
CA GLY A 67 -11.32 -14.61 7.97
C GLY A 67 -10.09 -14.04 7.28
N GLY A 68 -9.90 -14.32 5.99
CA GLY A 68 -8.84 -13.68 5.22
C GLY A 68 -9.21 -12.25 4.85
N VAL A 69 -8.26 -11.34 4.93
CA VAL A 69 -8.35 -9.99 4.35
C VAL A 69 -7.39 -9.83 3.19
N ALA A 70 -7.70 -8.85 2.34
CA ALA A 70 -6.82 -8.35 1.30
C ALA A 70 -6.59 -6.85 1.50
N ASP A 71 -5.34 -6.42 1.45
CA ASP A 71 -4.91 -5.03 1.43
C ASP A 71 -4.29 -4.68 0.07
N SER A 72 -4.67 -3.52 -0.48
CA SER A 72 -4.18 -3.07 -1.78
C SER A 72 -4.55 -1.61 -2.05
N CYS A 73 -3.56 -0.75 -1.91
CA CYS A 73 -3.52 0.59 -2.49
C CYS A 73 -3.21 0.57 -4.00
N TRP A 74 -3.97 1.37 -4.78
CA TRP A 74 -3.67 1.62 -6.19
C TRP A 74 -3.74 3.11 -6.53
N ALA A 75 -2.82 3.57 -7.38
CA ALA A 75 -2.80 4.95 -7.86
C ALA A 75 -3.57 5.13 -9.16
N TYR A 76 -4.19 6.29 -9.31
CA TYR A 76 -5.01 6.69 -10.45
C TYR A 76 -4.69 8.12 -10.87
N ALA A 77 -4.63 8.34 -12.18
CA ALA A 77 -4.54 9.65 -12.80
C ALA A 77 -5.96 10.20 -13.05
N VAL A 78 -6.23 11.43 -12.60
CA VAL A 78 -7.49 12.12 -12.90
C VAL A 78 -7.32 12.91 -14.20
N GLY A 79 -7.90 12.40 -15.29
CA GLY A 79 -7.69 12.98 -16.61
C GLY A 79 -6.24 12.83 -17.07
N GLN A 80 -5.65 13.89 -17.64
CA GLN A 80 -4.26 13.89 -18.05
C GLN A 80 -3.35 14.47 -16.96
N VAL A 81 -2.53 13.63 -16.34
CA VAL A 81 -1.52 14.06 -15.37
C VAL A 81 -0.28 14.66 -16.05
N SER A 82 0.49 15.43 -15.29
CA SER A 82 1.77 16.00 -15.75
C SER A 82 2.79 14.90 -16.08
N PRO A 83 3.81 15.18 -16.93
CA PRO A 83 4.87 14.20 -17.20
C PRO A 83 5.62 13.75 -15.94
N GLN A 84 5.79 14.64 -14.95
CA GLN A 84 6.42 14.30 -13.67
C GLN A 84 5.57 13.32 -12.86
N ALA A 85 4.25 13.56 -12.79
CA ALA A 85 3.32 12.68 -12.09
C ALA A 85 3.22 11.31 -12.79
N GLN A 86 3.16 11.28 -14.13
CA GLN A 86 3.17 10.03 -14.89
C GLN A 86 4.44 9.23 -14.62
N GLN A 87 5.62 9.88 -14.69
CA GLN A 87 6.89 9.21 -14.41
C GLN A 87 6.98 8.69 -12.97
N LEU A 88 6.45 9.45 -11.99
CA LEU A 88 6.36 9.00 -10.62
C LEU A 88 5.52 7.72 -10.51
N MET A 89 4.32 7.71 -11.11
CA MET A 89 3.44 6.53 -11.13
C MET A 89 4.13 5.32 -11.76
N ASP A 90 4.78 5.50 -12.91
CA ASP A 90 5.45 4.42 -13.63
C ASP A 90 6.60 3.84 -12.80
N VAL A 91 7.41 4.71 -12.16
CA VAL A 91 8.52 4.26 -11.33
C VAL A 91 8.05 3.59 -10.05
N THR A 92 7.01 4.09 -9.38
CA THR A 92 6.43 3.43 -8.20
C THR A 92 5.88 2.06 -8.54
N LYS A 93 5.18 1.92 -9.68
CA LYS A 93 4.63 0.65 -10.13
C LYS A 93 5.75 -0.36 -10.45
N GLU A 94 6.80 0.08 -11.12
CA GLU A 94 7.96 -0.78 -11.39
C GLU A 94 8.72 -1.14 -10.11
N CYS A 95 8.79 -0.24 -9.11
CA CYS A 95 9.32 -0.56 -7.78
C CYS A 95 8.55 -1.72 -7.14
N LEU A 96 7.21 -1.68 -7.16
CA LEU A 96 6.36 -2.74 -6.63
C LEU A 96 6.74 -4.09 -7.26
N TYR A 97 6.77 -4.17 -8.59
CA TYR A 97 7.06 -5.42 -9.29
C TYR A 97 8.50 -5.91 -9.08
N ARG A 98 9.49 -5.00 -8.99
CA ARG A 98 10.87 -5.38 -8.63
C ARG A 98 10.99 -5.93 -7.22
N GLY A 99 10.27 -5.33 -6.27
CA GLY A 99 10.17 -5.85 -4.91
C GLY A 99 9.58 -7.26 -4.90
N ILE A 100 8.48 -7.47 -5.62
CA ILE A 100 7.84 -8.79 -5.76
C ILE A 100 8.81 -9.78 -6.41
N GLU A 101 9.51 -9.42 -7.49
CA GLU A 101 10.49 -10.29 -8.15
C GLU A 101 11.59 -10.78 -7.19
N ALA A 102 12.00 -9.94 -6.23
CA ALA A 102 12.96 -10.27 -5.19
C ALA A 102 12.38 -11.16 -4.06
N ALA A 103 11.07 -11.26 -3.93
CA ALA A 103 10.37 -12.00 -2.88
C ALA A 103 10.29 -13.52 -3.14
N LYS A 104 11.46 -14.15 -3.29
CA LYS A 104 11.62 -15.59 -3.58
C LYS A 104 12.02 -16.38 -2.34
N VAL A 105 11.65 -17.66 -2.29
CA VAL A 105 12.07 -18.58 -1.22
C VAL A 105 13.59 -18.53 -1.07
N GLY A 106 14.06 -18.34 0.16
CA GLY A 106 15.48 -18.29 0.46
C GLY A 106 16.13 -16.91 0.38
N ASN A 107 15.54 -15.95 -0.33
CA ASN A 107 15.92 -14.53 -0.21
C ASN A 107 15.55 -14.00 1.17
N ARG A 108 15.90 -12.74 1.45
CA ARG A 108 15.59 -12.05 2.69
C ARG A 108 14.80 -10.78 2.43
N ILE A 109 14.11 -10.29 3.46
CA ILE A 109 13.34 -9.03 3.39
C ILE A 109 14.20 -7.87 2.89
N GLY A 110 15.47 -7.79 3.28
CA GLY A 110 16.37 -6.73 2.81
C GLY A 110 16.71 -6.81 1.31
N ASP A 111 16.49 -7.94 0.64
CA ASP A 111 16.61 -8.06 -0.82
C ASP A 111 15.44 -7.37 -1.53
N ILE A 112 14.23 -7.44 -0.96
CA ILE A 112 13.03 -6.74 -1.46
C ILE A 112 13.25 -5.23 -1.37
N GLY A 113 13.56 -4.72 -0.18
CA GLY A 113 13.78 -3.30 0.05
C GLY A 113 14.96 -2.75 -0.75
N ALA A 114 16.04 -3.52 -0.93
CA ALA A 114 17.16 -3.09 -1.76
C ALA A 114 16.78 -2.94 -3.24
N ALA A 115 15.98 -3.85 -3.80
CA ALA A 115 15.55 -3.78 -5.19
C ALA A 115 14.63 -2.58 -5.46
N ILE A 116 13.70 -2.31 -4.54
CA ILE A 116 12.83 -1.12 -4.58
C ILE A 116 13.67 0.15 -4.50
N GLN A 117 14.52 0.24 -3.47
CA GLN A 117 15.33 1.42 -3.19
C GLN A 117 16.28 1.77 -4.34
N GLU A 118 17.00 0.78 -4.87
CA GLU A 118 17.93 0.99 -5.98
C GLU A 118 17.21 1.58 -7.20
N TYR A 119 16.02 1.05 -7.53
CA TYR A 119 15.28 1.53 -8.70
C TYR A 119 14.73 2.94 -8.50
N ALA A 120 14.05 3.22 -7.39
CA ALA A 120 13.52 4.55 -7.10
C ALA A 120 14.61 5.61 -7.00
N GLU A 121 15.66 5.36 -6.20
CA GLU A 121 16.73 6.34 -5.97
C GLU A 121 17.58 6.58 -7.24
N SER A 122 17.67 5.60 -8.17
CA SER A 122 18.32 5.81 -9.48
C SER A 122 17.60 6.82 -10.38
N HIS A 123 16.31 7.06 -10.14
CA HIS A 123 15.50 8.08 -10.80
C HIS A 123 15.48 9.40 -10.02
N GLY A 124 16.20 9.49 -8.89
CA GLY A 124 16.23 10.66 -8.03
C GLY A 124 14.99 10.80 -7.13
N TYR A 125 14.18 9.76 -6.98
CA TYR A 125 13.01 9.77 -6.10
C TYR A 125 13.34 9.33 -4.67
N GLY A 126 12.62 9.90 -3.71
CA GLY A 126 12.66 9.53 -2.31
C GLY A 126 11.82 8.28 -2.03
N VAL A 127 12.30 7.43 -1.11
CA VAL A 127 11.59 6.22 -0.65
C VAL A 127 11.22 6.40 0.81
N VAL A 128 9.92 6.53 1.11
CA VAL A 128 9.41 6.73 2.47
C VAL A 128 9.88 5.59 3.38
N ARG A 129 10.30 5.94 4.60
CA ARG A 129 10.93 5.00 5.55
C ARG A 129 10.14 4.76 6.82
N ASP A 130 9.22 5.64 7.15
CA ASP A 130 8.44 5.58 8.38
C ASP A 130 7.21 4.66 8.26
N LEU A 131 6.82 4.30 7.03
CA LEU A 131 5.73 3.38 6.68
C LEU A 131 6.25 2.28 5.76
N VAL A 132 5.80 1.04 5.97
CA VAL A 132 6.36 -0.17 5.36
C VAL A 132 5.27 -1.22 5.15
N GLY A 133 5.48 -2.11 4.17
CA GLY A 133 4.66 -3.31 4.01
C GLY A 133 4.68 -4.23 5.22
N HIS A 134 3.85 -5.26 5.19
CA HIS A 134 3.58 -6.11 6.34
C HIS A 134 3.17 -7.53 5.94
N GLY A 135 3.14 -8.44 6.91
CA GLY A 135 2.37 -9.67 6.78
C GLY A 135 0.87 -9.36 6.76
N VAL A 136 0.09 -10.15 6.06
CA VAL A 136 -1.36 -9.97 5.97
C VAL A 136 -2.06 -11.31 5.81
N GLY A 137 -3.22 -11.47 6.44
CA GLY A 137 -3.98 -12.71 6.40
C GLY A 137 -5.23 -12.66 7.26
N PRO A 138 -5.27 -13.31 8.44
CA PRO A 138 -6.37 -13.19 9.40
C PRO A 138 -6.60 -11.78 9.94
N THR A 139 -5.55 -10.97 9.98
CA THR A 139 -5.57 -9.56 10.36
C THR A 139 -4.85 -8.70 9.31
N MET A 140 -5.17 -7.41 9.31
CA MET A 140 -4.65 -6.42 8.34
C MET A 140 -3.13 -6.31 8.41
N HIS A 141 -2.58 -5.94 9.57
CA HIS A 141 -1.14 -5.82 9.77
C HIS A 141 -0.61 -6.95 10.68
N GLU A 142 0.22 -7.82 10.11
CA GLU A 142 0.94 -8.89 10.79
C GLU A 142 2.46 -8.75 10.59
N GLU A 143 3.25 -9.43 11.42
CA GLU A 143 4.67 -9.59 11.15
C GLU A 143 4.88 -10.57 9.97
N PRO A 144 5.96 -10.42 9.17
CA PRO A 144 7.01 -9.43 9.32
C PRO A 144 6.71 -8.10 8.63
N MET A 145 7.27 -7.00 9.14
CA MET A 145 7.39 -5.76 8.37
C MET A 145 8.30 -5.93 7.14
N VAL A 146 7.91 -5.36 6.01
CA VAL A 146 8.59 -5.42 4.70
C VAL A 146 8.94 -4.01 4.23
N PRO A 147 10.09 -3.45 4.63
CA PRO A 147 10.48 -2.10 4.22
C PRO A 147 10.77 -1.98 2.73
N HIS A 148 10.42 -0.82 2.17
CA HIS A 148 10.72 -0.42 0.78
C HIS A 148 12.19 -0.05 0.54
N TYR A 149 13.01 -0.16 1.58
CA TYR A 149 14.42 0.17 1.59
C TYR A 149 15.19 -0.89 2.36
N GLY A 150 16.49 -1.02 2.08
CA GLY A 150 17.27 -1.99 2.82
C GLY A 150 18.60 -2.36 2.19
N ARG A 151 19.24 -3.34 2.81
CA ARG A 151 20.50 -3.91 2.34
C ARG A 151 20.29 -5.36 1.94
N ALA A 152 20.63 -5.68 0.70
CA ALA A 152 20.61 -7.04 0.18
C ALA A 152 21.33 -8.02 1.14
N GLY A 153 20.74 -9.20 1.31
CA GLY A 153 21.21 -10.26 2.20
C GLY A 153 20.97 -10.00 3.70
N ARG A 154 20.20 -8.97 4.09
CA ARG A 154 19.84 -8.68 5.49
C ARG A 154 18.34 -8.89 5.76
N GLY A 155 17.98 -9.00 7.04
CA GLY A 155 16.59 -9.24 7.46
C GLY A 155 16.19 -10.72 7.49
N LEU A 156 14.91 -10.97 7.79
CA LEU A 156 14.31 -12.30 7.90
C LEU A 156 14.41 -13.04 6.56
N ARG A 157 14.70 -14.34 6.62
CA ARG A 157 14.75 -15.20 5.41
C ARG A 157 13.34 -15.64 5.04
N LEU A 158 12.96 -15.36 3.80
CA LEU A 158 11.67 -15.70 3.21
C LEU A 158 11.52 -17.22 3.07
N ARG A 159 10.32 -17.71 3.40
CA ARG A 159 9.95 -19.12 3.36
C ARG A 159 8.64 -19.29 2.60
N GLU A 160 8.48 -20.46 2.01
CA GLU A 160 7.24 -20.86 1.35
C GLU A 160 6.04 -20.73 2.32
N GLY A 161 4.93 -20.22 1.81
CA GLY A 161 3.68 -20.02 2.56
C GLY A 161 3.57 -18.68 3.29
N MET A 162 4.62 -17.84 3.31
CA MET A 162 4.50 -16.47 3.80
C MET A 162 3.58 -15.66 2.88
N VAL A 163 2.68 -14.88 3.47
CA VAL A 163 1.81 -13.93 2.76
C VAL A 163 2.18 -12.54 3.23
N LEU A 164 2.57 -11.68 2.28
CA LEU A 164 3.15 -10.36 2.54
C LEU A 164 2.52 -9.32 1.62
N THR A 165 2.51 -8.07 2.06
CA THR A 165 2.32 -6.90 1.21
C THR A 165 3.68 -6.30 0.82
N ILE A 166 3.72 -5.72 -0.37
CA ILE A 166 4.74 -4.75 -0.79
C ILE A 166 3.96 -3.53 -1.27
N GLU A 167 4.25 -2.37 -0.70
CA GLU A 167 3.45 -1.14 -0.88
C GLU A 167 4.33 0.13 -1.01
N PRO A 168 5.27 0.19 -1.97
CA PRO A 168 6.23 1.28 -2.05
C PRO A 168 5.56 2.66 -2.14
N MET A 169 5.87 3.50 -1.15
CA MET A 169 5.55 4.93 -1.14
C MET A 169 6.75 5.72 -1.63
N ILE A 170 6.65 6.27 -2.83
CA ILE A 170 7.74 6.97 -3.53
C ILE A 170 7.38 8.44 -3.72
N SER A 171 8.33 9.33 -3.51
CA SER A 171 8.13 10.78 -3.52
C SER A 171 9.07 11.49 -4.49
N THR A 172 8.62 12.59 -5.09
CA THR A 172 9.42 13.40 -6.05
C THR A 172 10.57 14.17 -5.42
N GLY A 173 10.63 14.26 -4.09
CA GLY A 173 11.67 14.96 -3.33
C GLY A 173 12.22 14.13 -2.18
N THR A 174 12.13 14.64 -0.95
CA THR A 174 12.58 13.90 0.25
C THR A 174 11.68 12.69 0.55
N TRP A 175 12.21 11.77 1.36
CA TRP A 175 11.46 10.63 1.90
C TRP A 175 10.72 10.96 3.20
N GLU A 176 11.06 12.10 3.81
CA GLU A 176 10.50 12.53 5.09
C GLU A 176 9.01 12.88 4.94
N ILE A 177 8.22 12.48 5.93
CA ILE A 177 6.79 12.71 5.98
C ILE A 177 6.41 13.51 7.23
N ASP A 178 5.33 14.27 7.12
CA ASP A 178 4.61 14.85 8.25
C ASP A 178 3.35 14.03 8.55
N THR A 179 2.84 14.12 9.78
CA THR A 179 1.60 13.46 10.21
C THR A 179 0.61 14.52 10.68
N ASP A 180 -0.61 14.47 10.17
CA ASP A 180 -1.66 15.40 10.54
C ASP A 180 -1.89 15.44 12.05
N PHE A 181 -1.65 16.60 12.68
CA PHE A 181 -1.69 16.75 14.13
C PHE A 181 -3.12 16.74 14.70
N GLU A 182 -4.15 16.98 13.88
CA GLU A 182 -5.54 17.03 14.35
C GLU A 182 -6.11 15.62 14.51
N THR A 183 -5.87 14.75 13.54
CA THR A 183 -6.44 13.39 13.46
C THR A 183 -5.43 12.30 13.81
N GLY A 184 -4.15 12.54 13.52
CA GLY A 184 -3.04 11.60 13.65
C GLY A 184 -2.96 10.58 12.51
N TRP A 185 -3.67 10.78 11.40
CA TRP A 185 -3.81 9.77 10.34
C TRP A 185 -3.11 10.16 9.04
N ALA A 186 -3.51 11.27 8.41
CA ALA A 186 -2.98 11.60 7.09
C ALA A 186 -1.48 11.88 7.14
N HIS A 187 -0.72 11.21 6.28
CA HIS A 187 0.71 11.45 6.11
C HIS A 187 0.95 12.23 4.83
N LYS A 188 1.81 13.24 4.87
CA LYS A 188 2.14 14.10 3.71
C LYS A 188 3.64 14.19 3.53
N THR A 189 4.11 14.39 2.30
CA THR A 189 5.52 14.71 2.06
C THR A 189 5.92 15.98 2.79
N LEU A 190 7.08 16.00 3.43
CA LEU A 190 7.55 17.17 4.19
C LEU A 190 7.85 18.40 3.31
N ASP A 191 8.25 18.18 2.05
CA ASP A 191 8.65 19.23 1.11
C ASP A 191 7.55 19.66 0.13
N GLY A 192 6.35 19.07 0.24
CA GLY A 192 5.21 19.31 -0.65
C GLY A 192 5.35 18.67 -2.04
N GLY A 193 6.30 17.76 -2.23
CA GLY A 193 6.41 16.97 -3.46
C GLY A 193 5.24 16.00 -3.63
N LEU A 194 5.02 15.53 -4.86
CA LEU A 194 4.07 14.44 -5.11
C LEU A 194 4.56 13.14 -4.48
N SER A 195 3.63 12.33 -3.99
CA SER A 195 3.87 10.94 -3.58
C SER A 195 2.90 9.98 -4.26
N CYS A 196 3.39 8.79 -4.58
CA CYS A 196 2.63 7.71 -5.22
C CYS A 196 2.86 6.39 -4.49
N GLN A 197 1.81 5.57 -4.42
CA GLN A 197 1.80 4.25 -3.81
C GLN A 197 1.06 3.27 -4.73
N TYR A 198 1.61 2.08 -4.85
CA TYR A 198 0.93 0.90 -5.38
C TYR A 198 1.21 -0.26 -4.44
N GLU A 199 0.30 -1.22 -4.36
CA GLU A 199 0.43 -2.31 -3.43
C GLU A 199 -0.15 -3.62 -3.97
N HIS A 200 0.60 -4.70 -3.70
CA HIS A 200 0.06 -6.04 -3.79
C HIS A 200 0.32 -6.85 -2.54
N GLN A 201 -0.64 -7.72 -2.26
CA GLN A 201 -0.46 -8.89 -1.43
C GLN A 201 -0.13 -10.10 -2.30
N PHE A 202 0.83 -10.90 -1.87
CA PHE A 202 1.25 -12.13 -2.57
C PHE A 202 1.64 -13.22 -1.58
N VAL A 203 1.58 -14.47 -2.04
CA VAL A 203 2.12 -15.62 -1.31
C VAL A 203 3.47 -16.02 -1.90
N ILE A 204 4.44 -16.29 -1.03
CA ILE A 204 5.72 -16.85 -1.44
C ILE A 204 5.53 -18.35 -1.71
N SER A 205 5.68 -18.76 -2.96
CA SER A 205 5.63 -20.17 -3.36
C SER A 205 7.02 -20.67 -3.79
N LYS A 206 7.16 -22.00 -3.90
CA LYS A 206 8.37 -22.66 -4.43
C LYS A 206 8.75 -22.21 -5.85
N ASP A 207 7.78 -21.81 -6.67
CA ASP A 207 7.98 -21.45 -8.09
C ASP A 207 8.14 -19.92 -8.27
N GLY A 208 8.08 -19.16 -7.18
CA GLY A 208 8.09 -17.69 -7.16
C GLY A 208 6.92 -17.11 -6.37
N PRO A 209 6.86 -15.78 -6.20
CA PRO A 209 5.71 -15.12 -5.61
C PRO A 209 4.47 -15.30 -6.50
N VAL A 210 3.30 -15.47 -5.89
CA VAL A 210 2.00 -15.50 -6.57
C VAL A 210 1.14 -14.36 -6.02
N ILE A 211 0.83 -13.39 -6.88
CA ILE A 211 0.03 -12.22 -6.53
C ILE A 211 -1.43 -12.64 -6.28
N LEU A 212 -2.00 -12.17 -5.17
CA LEU A 212 -3.36 -12.50 -4.74
C LEU A 212 -4.36 -11.39 -5.06
N THR A 213 -3.88 -10.14 -5.18
CA THR A 213 -4.70 -8.94 -5.44
C THR A 213 -4.57 -8.44 -6.88
N SER A 214 -4.25 -9.33 -7.81
CA SER A 214 -4.13 -9.00 -9.23
C SER A 214 -5.46 -8.56 -9.82
N GLN A 215 -5.44 -7.51 -10.64
CA GLN A 215 -6.62 -7.00 -11.35
C GLN A 215 -6.62 -7.40 -12.84
N GLY A 216 -5.58 -8.08 -13.32
CA GLY A 216 -5.40 -8.38 -14.74
C GLY A 216 -4.03 -8.99 -15.05
N GLU A 217 -3.50 -8.72 -16.25
CA GLU A 217 -2.12 -9.06 -16.59
C GLU A 217 -1.17 -8.02 -15.98
N GLU A 218 -0.16 -8.47 -15.24
CA GLU A 218 0.74 -7.58 -14.50
C GLU A 218 1.47 -6.60 -15.43
N GLY A 219 1.50 -5.33 -15.03
CA GLY A 219 2.08 -4.24 -15.81
C GLY A 219 1.17 -3.64 -16.89
N THR A 220 -0.03 -4.17 -17.11
CA THR A 220 -1.00 -3.64 -18.10
C THR A 220 -2.00 -2.63 -17.54
N TYR A 221 -2.08 -2.52 -16.21
CA TYR A 221 -2.99 -1.64 -15.46
C TYR A 221 -2.20 -0.76 -14.51
#